data_AF-A0A7J5PV45-F1
#
_entry.id   AF-A0A7J5PV45-F1
#
_cell.length_a   1.000
_cell.length_b   1.000
_cell.length_c   1.000
_cell.angle_alpha   90.00
_cell.angle_beta   90.00
_cell.angle_gamma   90.00
#
_symmetry.space_group_name_H-M   'P 1'
#
loop_
_entity.id
_entity.type
_entity.pdbx_description
1 polymer ?
#
loop_
_entity_poly.entity_id
_entity_poly.type
_entity_poly.pdbx_seq_one_letter_code
_entity_poly.pdbx_strand_id
1 'polypeptide(L)'
;MKSHTYTDRTDAAGKNEHTKNLGIMCELLNDRADLVEKYFVLPTFEIDDYLAMQLELDTAEVLSCYNDLIDHKNSFVSERNFQCYFTSLQLDLLTQYVNELHLFFSDVTNEEMRQLFSGKLFRPLKSTNNRIVAFFFDALCSQNLICKQWQKVIDRNNLILSSADGRPLNSSKISSALSVAKQDNRSIYVTIKKSVQHIATS
;
A
#
# COMPACT_ATOMS: atom_id res chain seq x y z
N MET A 1 -1.73 -31.31 -32.13
CA MET A 1 -2.38 -31.74 -30.88
C MET A 1 -2.34 -30.55 -29.92
N LYS A 2 -3.48 -30.06 -29.47
CA LYS A 2 -3.61 -28.88 -28.59
C LYS A 2 -2.96 -29.16 -27.24
N SER A 3 -1.99 -28.36 -26.82
CA SER A 3 -1.63 -28.22 -25.41
C SER A 3 -1.94 -26.79 -24.98
N HIS A 4 -3.21 -26.54 -24.69
CA HIS A 4 -3.60 -25.40 -23.87
C HIS A 4 -3.20 -25.74 -22.45
N THR A 5 -1.97 -25.43 -22.06
CA THR A 5 -1.58 -25.52 -20.65
C THR A 5 -2.10 -24.27 -19.94
N TYR A 6 -3.41 -24.21 -19.74
CA TYR A 6 -3.95 -23.40 -18.67
C TYR A 6 -3.42 -24.04 -17.39
N THR A 7 -2.40 -23.43 -16.78
CA THR A 7 -2.02 -23.77 -15.42
C THR A 7 -3.17 -23.34 -14.53
N ASP A 8 -4.09 -24.25 -14.26
CA ASP A 8 -5.17 -24.11 -13.27
C ASP A 8 -4.57 -24.20 -11.85
N ARG A 9 -3.50 -23.42 -11.62
CA ARG A 9 -2.83 -23.27 -10.34
C ARG A 9 -3.67 -22.31 -9.51
N THR A 10 -4.52 -22.90 -8.69
CA THR A 10 -5.34 -22.20 -7.70
C THR A 10 -4.58 -21.86 -6.42
N ASP A 11 -3.26 -22.06 -6.41
CA ASP A 11 -2.38 -21.68 -5.31
C ASP A 11 -2.20 -20.15 -5.24
N ALA A 12 -1.74 -19.67 -4.08
CA ALA A 12 -1.56 -18.24 -3.86
C ALA A 12 -0.54 -17.61 -4.83
N ALA A 13 0.43 -18.39 -5.31
CA ALA A 13 1.41 -17.93 -6.28
C ALA A 13 0.77 -17.68 -7.66
N GLY A 14 -0.04 -18.62 -8.16
CA GLY A 14 -0.76 -18.48 -9.43
C GLY A 14 -1.80 -17.36 -9.40
N LYS A 15 -2.49 -17.17 -8.26
CA LYS A 15 -3.41 -16.03 -8.10
C LYS A 15 -2.69 -14.68 -8.08
N ASN A 16 -1.55 -14.58 -7.40
CA ASN A 16 -0.77 -13.33 -7.38
C ASN A 16 -0.19 -13.00 -8.77
N GLU A 17 0.29 -14.01 -9.50
CA GLU A 17 0.79 -13.85 -10.86
C GLU A 17 -0.32 -13.43 -11.82
N HIS A 18 -1.51 -14.04 -11.71
CA HIS A 18 -2.68 -13.64 -12.49
C HIS A 18 -3.12 -12.21 -12.18
N THR A 19 -3.18 -11.81 -10.90
CA THR A 19 -3.54 -10.44 -10.51
C THR A 19 -2.50 -9.42 -11.00
N LYS A 20 -1.20 -9.75 -10.92
CA LYS A 20 -0.13 -8.91 -11.47
C LYS A 20 -0.26 -8.75 -12.98
N ASN A 21 -0.47 -9.85 -13.69
CA ASN A 21 -0.62 -9.84 -15.15
C ASN A 21 -1.86 -9.06 -15.59
N LEU A 22 -2.96 -9.16 -14.82
CA LEU A 22 -4.16 -8.34 -15.04
C LEU A 22 -3.88 -6.84 -14.83
N GLY A 23 -3.14 -6.47 -13.79
CA GLY A 23 -2.75 -5.08 -13.53
C GLY A 23 -1.95 -4.49 -14.68
N ILE A 24 -0.92 -5.22 -15.14
CA ILE A 24 -0.08 -4.81 -16.29
C ILE A 24 -0.94 -4.66 -17.55
N MET A 25 -1.86 -5.60 -17.81
CA MET A 25 -2.75 -5.51 -18.97
C MET A 25 -3.72 -4.32 -18.88
N CYS A 26 -4.23 -3.99 -17.69
CA CYS A 26 -5.08 -2.82 -17.50
C CYS A 26 -4.34 -1.51 -17.76
N GLU A 27 -3.11 -1.38 -17.27
CA GLU A 27 -2.28 -0.19 -17.49
C GLU A 27 -1.90 -0.05 -18.98
N LEU A 28 -1.50 -1.16 -19.60
CA LEU A 28 -1.15 -1.19 -21.02
C LEU A 28 -2.35 -0.79 -21.90
N LEU A 29 -3.56 -1.24 -21.58
CA LEU A 29 -4.76 -0.98 -22.39
C LEU A 29 -5.38 0.40 -22.14
N ASN A 30 -5.31 0.93 -20.92
CA ASN A 30 -5.99 2.18 -20.56
C ASN A 30 -5.05 3.39 -20.55
N ASP A 31 -3.82 3.22 -20.05
CA ASP A 31 -2.89 4.32 -19.80
C ASP A 31 -1.80 4.42 -20.87
N ARG A 32 -1.47 3.29 -21.52
CA ARG A 32 -0.43 3.18 -22.57
C ARG A 32 -0.93 2.54 -23.87
N ALA A 33 -2.10 2.96 -24.33
CA ALA A 33 -2.66 2.53 -25.61
C ALA A 33 -1.71 2.80 -26.80
N ASP A 34 -0.80 3.77 -26.68
CA ASP A 34 0.28 4.03 -27.63
C ASP A 34 1.21 2.82 -27.82
N LEU A 35 1.52 2.08 -26.75
CA LEU A 35 2.32 0.86 -26.83
C LEU A 35 1.56 -0.30 -27.47
N VAL A 36 0.25 -0.37 -27.25
CA VAL A 36 -0.62 -1.36 -27.90
C VAL A 36 -0.62 -1.11 -29.41
N GLU A 37 -0.84 0.13 -29.85
CA GLU A 37 -0.82 0.48 -31.26
C GLU A 37 0.57 0.30 -31.90
N LYS A 38 1.64 0.47 -31.13
CA LYS A 38 3.01 0.33 -31.61
C LYS A 38 3.47 -1.12 -31.75
N TYR A 39 3.15 -1.98 -30.79
CA TYR A 39 3.69 -3.34 -30.71
C TYR A 39 2.69 -4.43 -31.10
N PHE A 40 1.38 -4.24 -30.90
CA PHE A 40 0.37 -5.28 -31.19
C PHE A 40 -0.11 -5.26 -32.65
N VAL A 41 0.30 -4.26 -33.42
CA VAL A 41 0.02 -4.15 -34.87
C VAL A 41 1.07 -4.88 -35.71
N LEU A 42 2.17 -5.34 -35.10
CA LEU A 42 3.22 -6.09 -35.79
C LEU A 42 2.71 -7.45 -36.30
N PRO A 43 3.19 -7.94 -37.46
CA PRO A 43 2.74 -9.22 -38.02
C PRO A 43 2.99 -10.43 -37.11
N THR A 44 4.04 -10.33 -36.28
CA THR A 44 4.43 -11.28 -35.26
C THR A 44 4.90 -10.50 -34.04
N PHE A 45 4.55 -10.99 -32.85
CA PHE A 45 4.97 -10.40 -31.57
C PHE A 45 5.91 -11.39 -30.89
N GLU A 46 7.22 -11.12 -30.98
CA GLU A 46 8.28 -11.98 -30.46
C GLU A 46 8.79 -11.52 -29.09
N ILE A 47 9.67 -12.32 -28.48
CA ILE A 47 10.19 -12.05 -27.13
C ILE A 47 10.92 -10.70 -27.07
N ASP A 48 11.65 -10.34 -28.13
CA ASP A 48 12.35 -9.06 -28.18
C ASP A 48 11.38 -7.87 -28.24
N ASP A 49 10.22 -8.03 -28.90
CA ASP A 49 9.16 -7.02 -28.93
C ASP A 49 8.51 -6.86 -27.55
N TYR A 50 8.33 -7.97 -26.81
CA TYR A 50 7.87 -7.92 -25.42
C TYR A 50 8.86 -7.20 -24.52
N LEU A 51 10.16 -7.51 -24.61
CA LEU A 51 11.18 -6.85 -23.81
C LEU A 51 11.28 -5.35 -24.13
N ALA A 52 11.16 -4.98 -25.41
CA ALA A 52 11.16 -3.58 -25.84
C ALA A 52 9.92 -2.82 -25.35
N MET A 53 8.73 -3.42 -25.47
CA MET A 53 7.48 -2.82 -24.97
C MET A 53 7.51 -2.68 -23.45
N GLN A 54 7.97 -3.70 -22.73
CA GLN A 54 8.11 -3.65 -21.28
C GLN A 54 9.11 -2.55 -20.89
N LEU A 55 10.23 -2.44 -21.59
CA LEU A 55 11.19 -1.36 -21.36
C LEU A 55 10.56 0.03 -21.60
N GLU A 56 9.73 0.21 -22.63
CA GLU A 56 9.04 1.49 -22.92
C GLU A 56 7.89 1.80 -21.96
N LEU A 57 7.23 0.77 -21.44
CA LEU A 57 6.28 0.88 -20.34
C LEU A 57 7.02 1.39 -19.10
N ASP A 58 8.09 0.71 -18.73
CA ASP A 58 8.96 1.05 -17.59
C ASP A 58 9.65 2.41 -17.76
N THR A 59 10.00 2.84 -18.99
CA THR A 59 10.69 4.13 -19.24
C THR A 59 9.79 5.35 -19.36
N ALA A 60 8.49 5.21 -19.63
CA ALA A 60 7.58 6.35 -19.48
C ALA A 60 7.36 6.72 -18.02
N GLU A 61 7.44 5.74 -17.11
CA GLU A 61 7.52 5.99 -15.67
C GLU A 61 8.86 6.65 -15.28
N VAL A 62 9.93 6.46 -16.05
CA VAL A 62 11.29 6.91 -15.70
C VAL A 62 11.43 8.44 -15.63
N LEU A 63 10.69 9.27 -16.35
CA LEU A 63 10.76 10.74 -16.10
C LEU A 63 10.11 11.15 -14.77
N SER A 64 9.25 10.32 -14.19
CA SER A 64 8.71 10.49 -12.83
C SER A 64 9.62 9.83 -11.78
N CYS A 65 10.32 8.75 -12.13
CA CYS A 65 11.09 7.92 -11.20
C CYS A 65 12.61 8.20 -11.17
N TYR A 66 13.20 8.87 -12.17
CA TYR A 66 14.68 9.00 -12.25
C TYR A 66 15.28 9.97 -11.24
N ASN A 67 14.49 10.91 -10.70
CA ASN A 67 14.94 11.71 -9.56
C ASN A 67 15.02 10.87 -8.27
N ASP A 68 14.35 9.72 -8.20
CA ASP A 68 14.35 8.81 -7.04
C ASP A 68 15.33 7.62 -7.19
N LEU A 69 15.82 7.31 -8.40
CA LEU A 69 16.62 6.09 -8.66
C LEU A 69 18.15 6.26 -8.61
N ILE A 70 18.69 7.48 -8.58
CA ILE A 70 20.16 7.67 -8.47
C ILE A 70 20.69 7.26 -7.07
N ASP A 71 19.83 7.10 -6.07
CA ASP A 71 20.24 6.71 -4.71
C ASP A 71 20.24 5.19 -4.45
N HIS A 72 19.84 4.34 -5.41
CA HIS A 72 19.59 2.91 -5.15
C HIS A 72 20.46 1.88 -5.88
N LYS A 73 21.55 2.28 -6.54
CA LYS A 73 22.56 1.30 -6.94
C LYS A 73 23.48 0.83 -5.81
N ASN A 74 23.28 1.34 -4.60
CA ASN A 74 23.84 0.78 -3.37
C ASN A 74 22.73 0.68 -2.30
N SER A 75 22.29 -0.55 -1.98
CA SER A 75 21.45 -0.94 -0.83
C SER A 75 19.91 -1.00 -1.02
N PHE A 76 19.36 -2.22 -0.97
CA PHE A 76 18.24 -2.70 -0.14
C PHE A 76 17.25 -1.69 0.53
N VAL A 77 16.59 -0.77 -0.21
CA VAL A 77 15.58 0.17 0.37
C VAL A 77 14.26 0.18 -0.41
N SER A 78 13.66 -0.99 -0.61
CA SER A 78 12.22 -1.07 -1.00
C SER A 78 11.29 -1.30 0.21
N GLU A 79 11.84 -1.37 1.43
CA GLU A 79 11.12 -1.85 2.62
C GLU A 79 10.84 -0.78 3.71
N ARG A 80 10.76 0.51 3.36
CA ARG A 80 10.60 1.61 4.33
C ARG A 80 9.34 2.47 4.18
N ASN A 81 8.37 2.10 3.37
CA ASN A 81 7.11 2.86 3.26
C ASN A 81 5.90 1.91 3.17
N PHE A 82 4.69 2.46 3.23
CA PHE A 82 3.47 1.64 3.25
C PHE A 82 3.08 1.10 1.87
N GLN A 83 3.83 1.41 0.80
CA GLN A 83 3.53 1.06 -0.59
C GLN A 83 2.07 1.37 -0.96
N CYS A 84 1.61 2.57 -0.57
CA CYS A 84 0.24 3.02 -0.75
C CYS A 84 0.20 4.28 -1.62
N TYR A 85 -0.85 4.37 -2.44
CA TYR A 85 -1.16 5.55 -3.22
C TYR A 85 -2.56 6.01 -2.84
N PHE A 86 -2.64 7.09 -2.08
CA PHE A 86 -3.91 7.72 -1.70
C PHE A 86 -4.16 8.93 -2.59
N THR A 87 -5.37 9.03 -3.13
CA THR A 87 -5.82 10.28 -3.77
C THR A 87 -5.97 11.39 -2.73
N SER A 88 -6.02 12.65 -3.16
CA SER A 88 -6.25 13.78 -2.24
C SER A 88 -7.55 13.60 -1.43
N LEU A 89 -8.61 13.11 -2.08
CA LEU A 89 -9.90 12.83 -1.43
C LEU A 89 -9.78 11.72 -0.36
N GLN A 90 -9.12 10.62 -0.70
CA GLN A 90 -8.91 9.52 0.25
C GLN A 90 -8.08 9.97 1.45
N LEU A 91 -7.09 10.83 1.22
CA LEU A 91 -6.27 11.37 2.29
C LEU A 91 -7.04 12.36 3.19
N ASP A 92 -7.89 13.21 2.60
CA ASP A 92 -8.77 14.09 3.38
C ASP A 92 -9.71 13.27 4.28
N LEU A 93 -10.32 12.21 3.74
CA LEU A 93 -11.17 11.28 4.48
C LEU A 93 -10.38 10.54 5.57
N LEU A 94 -9.16 10.09 5.29
CA LEU A 94 -8.28 9.45 6.27
C LEU A 94 -8.03 10.37 7.46
N THR A 95 -7.62 11.61 7.18
CA THR A 95 -7.33 12.62 8.21
C THR A 95 -8.58 12.93 9.04
N GLN A 96 -9.73 13.10 8.39
CA GLN A 96 -11.01 13.32 9.07
C GLN A 96 -11.33 12.17 10.02
N TYR A 97 -11.32 10.92 9.54
CA TYR A 97 -11.66 9.77 10.38
C TYR A 97 -10.65 9.51 11.50
N VAL A 98 -9.36 9.76 11.26
CA VAL A 98 -8.32 9.63 12.28
C VAL A 98 -8.59 10.56 13.46
N ASN A 99 -9.01 11.80 13.19
CA ASN A 99 -9.33 12.79 14.20
C ASN A 99 -10.69 12.53 14.88
N GLU A 100 -11.74 12.19 14.12
CA GLU A 100 -13.06 11.83 14.67
C GLU A 100 -13.00 10.62 15.61
N LEU A 101 -12.15 9.64 15.29
CA LEU A 101 -11.97 8.44 16.10
C LEU A 101 -10.93 8.63 17.22
N HIS A 102 -10.32 9.81 17.33
CA HIS A 102 -9.27 10.13 18.29
C HIS A 102 -8.16 9.07 18.34
N LEU A 103 -7.72 8.59 17.17
CA LEU A 103 -6.69 7.55 17.07
C LEU A 103 -5.36 7.98 17.69
N PHE A 104 -5.04 9.26 17.55
CA PHE A 104 -3.85 9.89 18.12
C PHE A 104 -4.22 10.93 19.16
N PHE A 105 -3.26 11.21 20.04
CA PHE A 105 -3.43 12.13 21.17
C PHE A 105 -3.63 13.58 20.74
N SER A 106 -3.11 13.93 19.56
CA SER A 106 -3.23 15.26 18.95
C SER A 106 -3.90 15.12 17.60
N ASP A 107 -4.65 16.15 17.20
CA ASP A 107 -5.24 16.21 15.88
C ASP A 107 -4.15 16.18 14.82
N VAL A 108 -4.36 15.36 13.80
CA VAL A 108 -3.41 15.13 12.72
C VAL A 108 -3.84 15.93 11.50
N THR A 109 -2.89 16.55 10.83
CA THR A 109 -3.09 17.27 9.57
C THR A 109 -2.95 16.35 8.37
N ASN A 110 -3.51 16.75 7.22
CA ASN A 110 -3.31 16.04 5.96
C ASN A 110 -1.82 15.86 5.62
N GLU A 111 -1.00 16.87 5.88
CA GLU A 111 0.43 16.78 5.62
C GLU A 111 1.10 15.72 6.51
N GLU A 112 0.77 15.68 7.79
CA GLU A 112 1.28 14.63 8.69
C GLU A 112 0.79 13.24 8.26
N MET A 113 -0.45 13.10 7.78
CA MET A 113 -0.93 11.82 7.21
C MET A 113 -0.16 11.43 5.94
N ARG A 114 0.13 12.37 5.02
CA ARG A 114 0.99 12.10 3.84
C ARG A 114 2.39 11.66 4.26
N GLN A 115 2.96 12.33 5.25
CA GLN A 115 4.29 12.01 5.76
C GLN A 115 4.33 10.66 6.49
N LEU A 116 3.26 10.32 7.22
CA LEU A 116 3.08 9.03 7.87
C LEU A 116 3.12 7.90 6.84
N PHE A 117 2.31 8.00 5.80
CA PHE A 117 2.18 6.95 4.78
C PHE A 117 3.39 6.87 3.82
N SER A 118 4.08 7.97 3.58
CA SER A 118 5.38 7.97 2.87
C SER A 118 6.53 7.45 3.73
N GLY A 119 6.33 7.25 5.04
CA GLY A 119 7.35 6.80 5.98
C GLY A 119 8.38 7.86 6.34
N LYS A 120 8.14 9.14 5.98
CA LYS A 120 9.03 10.28 6.19
C LYS A 120 8.54 11.23 7.28
N LEU A 121 7.70 10.74 8.20
CA LEU A 121 7.13 11.52 9.28
C LEU A 121 8.20 12.10 10.21
N PHE A 122 8.24 13.43 10.30
CA PHE A 122 9.24 14.14 11.11
C PHE A 122 9.07 13.92 12.62
N ARG A 123 7.82 13.82 13.08
CA ARG A 123 7.49 13.58 14.50
C ARG A 123 6.55 12.39 14.63
N PRO A 124 6.94 11.33 15.34
CA PRO A 124 6.08 10.19 15.60
C PRO A 124 4.75 10.60 16.24
N LEU A 125 3.64 10.06 15.74
CA LEU A 125 2.32 10.33 16.31
C LEU A 125 2.10 9.47 17.56
N LYS A 126 1.65 10.09 18.64
CA LYS A 126 1.32 9.35 19.86
C LYS A 126 -0.07 8.73 19.74
N SER A 127 -0.14 7.41 19.79
CA SER A 127 -1.42 6.71 19.82
C SER A 127 -2.18 6.98 21.12
N THR A 128 -3.51 7.14 21.00
CA THR A 128 -4.41 7.19 22.17
C THR A 128 -4.65 5.79 22.71
N ASN A 129 -4.81 4.82 21.80
CA ASN A 129 -4.96 3.43 22.14
C ASN A 129 -4.30 2.54 21.09
N ASN A 130 -3.24 1.84 21.50
CA ASN A 130 -2.46 0.95 20.64
C ASN A 130 -3.33 -0.08 19.89
N ARG A 131 -4.41 -0.57 20.52
CA ARG A 131 -5.31 -1.58 19.94
C ARG A 131 -6.16 -1.00 18.82
N ILE A 132 -6.69 0.20 19.04
CA ILE A 132 -7.54 0.90 18.06
C ILE A 132 -6.69 1.30 16.85
N VAL A 133 -5.49 1.86 17.09
CA VAL A 133 -4.55 2.21 16.03
C VAL A 133 -4.11 0.98 15.24
N ALA A 134 -3.71 -0.10 15.91
CA ALA A 134 -3.32 -1.33 15.22
C ALA A 134 -4.45 -1.91 14.36
N PHE A 135 -5.70 -1.85 14.86
CA PHE A 135 -6.87 -2.31 14.12
C PHE A 135 -7.18 -1.43 12.90
N PHE A 136 -6.98 -0.12 12.99
CA PHE A 136 -7.15 0.79 11.86
C PHE A 136 -6.20 0.46 10.70
N PHE A 137 -4.91 0.25 10.98
CA PHE A 137 -3.96 -0.17 9.94
C PHE A 137 -4.25 -1.58 9.40
N ASP A 138 -4.71 -2.51 10.25
CA ASP A 138 -5.16 -3.84 9.78
C ASP A 138 -6.37 -3.74 8.85
N ALA A 139 -7.31 -2.82 9.12
CA ALA A 139 -8.45 -2.55 8.25
C ALA A 139 -8.01 -1.97 6.90
N LEU A 140 -7.08 -0.99 6.89
CA LEU A 140 -6.51 -0.46 5.65
C LEU A 140 -5.82 -1.56 4.84
N CYS A 141 -5.02 -2.39 5.50
CA CYS A 141 -4.35 -3.52 4.88
C CYS A 141 -5.35 -4.55 4.31
N SER A 142 -6.46 -4.78 5.00
CA SER A 142 -7.51 -5.71 4.56
C SER A 142 -8.24 -5.22 3.30
N GLN A 143 -8.28 -3.91 3.08
CA GLN A 143 -8.79 -3.30 1.84
C GLN A 143 -7.70 -3.11 0.77
N ASN A 144 -6.50 -3.67 0.96
CA ASN A 144 -5.34 -3.49 0.08
C ASN A 144 -4.92 -2.03 -0.13
N LEU A 145 -5.25 -1.13 0.81
CA LEU A 145 -4.85 0.27 0.74
C LEU A 145 -3.39 0.49 1.17
N ILE A 146 -2.82 -0.46 1.92
CA ILE A 146 -1.42 -0.45 2.37
C ILE A 146 -0.82 -1.85 2.29
N CYS A 147 0.51 -1.95 2.31
CA CYS A 147 1.24 -3.21 2.26
C CYS A 147 0.95 -4.14 3.45
N LYS A 148 1.12 -5.45 3.23
CA LYS A 148 0.96 -6.48 4.27
C LYS A 148 2.01 -6.39 5.38
N GLN A 149 3.18 -5.83 5.08
CA GLN A 149 4.27 -5.63 6.04
C GLN A 149 4.15 -4.31 6.82
N TRP A 150 2.99 -3.64 6.83
CA TRP A 150 2.78 -2.34 7.48
C TRP A 150 3.27 -2.28 8.93
N GLN A 151 3.19 -3.37 9.70
CA GLN A 151 3.70 -3.43 11.07
C GLN A 151 5.22 -3.21 11.13
N LYS A 152 5.97 -3.77 10.17
CA LYS A 152 7.42 -3.57 10.06
C LYS A 152 7.76 -2.16 9.60
N VAL A 153 6.91 -1.54 8.77
CA VAL A 153 7.09 -0.15 8.31
C VAL A 153 6.98 0.81 9.50
N ILE A 154 5.96 0.63 10.35
CA ILE A 154 5.80 1.43 11.57
C ILE A 154 6.98 1.27 12.52
N ASP A 155 7.42 0.03 12.75
CA ASP A 155 8.53 -0.33 13.64
C ASP A 155 9.85 0.30 13.15
N ARG A 156 10.20 0.08 11.88
CA ARG A 156 11.47 0.54 11.30
C ARG A 156 11.58 2.06 11.23
N ASN A 157 10.48 2.75 10.99
CA ASN A 157 10.45 4.21 10.85
C ASN A 157 10.04 4.93 12.13
N ASN A 158 9.79 4.20 13.23
CA ASN A 158 9.35 4.73 14.51
C ASN A 158 8.13 5.67 14.41
N LEU A 159 7.17 5.37 13.53
CA LEU A 159 6.11 6.33 13.15
C LEU A 159 5.09 6.60 14.24
N ILE A 160 4.90 5.66 15.16
CA ILE A 160 3.84 5.71 16.17
C ILE A 160 4.41 5.44 17.55
N LEU A 161 4.10 6.31 18.50
CA LEU A 161 4.43 6.13 19.91
C LEU A 161 3.29 5.41 20.64
N SER A 162 3.66 4.55 21.58
CA SER A 162 2.72 3.84 22.43
C SER A 162 1.95 4.79 23.34
N SER A 163 0.68 4.49 23.56
CA SER A 163 -0.15 5.23 24.50
C SER A 163 0.36 5.15 25.95
N ALA A 164 1.01 4.05 26.33
CA ALA A 164 1.37 3.75 27.72
C ALA A 164 2.74 4.32 28.14
N ASP A 165 3.79 4.08 27.35
CA ASP A 165 5.17 4.42 27.71
C ASP A 165 5.77 5.54 26.83
N GLY A 166 5.02 6.02 25.82
CA GLY A 166 5.50 7.04 24.88
C GLY A 166 6.68 6.59 24.02
N ARG A 167 7.05 5.30 24.04
CA ARG A 167 8.12 4.74 23.22
C ARG A 167 7.57 4.32 21.86
N PRO A 168 8.40 4.28 20.80
CA PRO A 168 7.97 3.75 19.51
C PRO A 168 7.36 2.35 19.63
N LEU A 169 6.24 2.15 18.93
CA LEU A 169 5.58 0.85 18.84
C LEU A 169 6.38 -0.06 17.90
N ASN A 170 6.93 -1.13 18.47
CA ASN A 170 7.54 -2.19 17.69
C ASN A 170 6.49 -3.15 17.11
N SER A 171 6.90 -3.89 16.09
CA SER A 171 6.05 -4.85 15.38
C SER A 171 5.40 -5.87 16.32
N SER A 172 6.14 -6.40 17.31
CA SER A 172 5.60 -7.35 18.29
C SER A 172 4.46 -6.76 19.15
N LYS A 173 4.65 -5.55 19.69
CA LYS A 173 3.62 -4.85 20.48
C LYS A 173 2.39 -4.54 19.62
N ILE A 174 2.60 -4.17 18.36
CA ILE A 174 1.51 -3.94 17.39
C ILE A 174 0.74 -5.24 17.14
N SER A 175 1.43 -6.36 16.86
CA SER A 175 0.78 -7.66 16.64
C SER A 175 -0.02 -8.11 17.86
N SER A 176 0.53 -7.96 19.07
CA SER A 176 -0.18 -8.30 20.31
C SER A 176 -1.42 -7.42 20.52
N ALA A 177 -1.29 -6.10 20.31
CA ALA A 177 -2.42 -5.18 20.43
C ALA A 177 -3.52 -5.49 19.41
N LEU A 178 -3.13 -5.85 18.18
CA LEU A 178 -4.06 -6.26 17.12
C LEU A 178 -4.77 -7.57 17.43
N SER A 179 -4.05 -8.58 17.94
CA SER A 179 -4.64 -9.87 18.32
C SER A 179 -5.74 -9.68 19.36
N VAL A 180 -5.49 -8.84 20.38
CA VAL A 180 -6.49 -8.49 21.38
C VAL A 180 -7.64 -7.69 20.76
N ALA A 181 -7.36 -6.74 19.86
CA ALA A 181 -8.39 -5.96 19.17
C ALA A 181 -9.33 -6.84 18.33
N LYS A 182 -8.81 -7.89 17.67
CA LYS A 182 -9.60 -8.82 16.86
C LYS A 182 -10.55 -9.70 17.68
N GLN A 183 -10.25 -9.92 18.95
CA GLN A 183 -11.11 -10.67 19.88
C GLN A 183 -12.15 -9.77 20.58
N ASP A 184 -12.06 -8.47 20.37
CA ASP A 184 -12.83 -7.47 21.08
C ASP A 184 -14.00 -6.97 20.22
N ASN A 185 -15.20 -6.93 20.79
CA ASN A 185 -16.45 -6.63 20.08
C ASN A 185 -16.92 -5.18 20.26
N ARG A 186 -16.02 -4.25 20.59
CA ARG A 186 -16.37 -2.82 20.71
C ARG A 186 -16.89 -2.26 19.39
N SER A 187 -17.94 -1.43 19.48
CA SER A 187 -18.56 -0.74 18.34
C SER A 187 -17.57 0.10 17.53
N ILE A 188 -16.52 0.65 18.17
CA ILE A 188 -15.49 1.43 17.49
C ILE A 188 -14.79 0.66 16.36
N TYR A 189 -14.57 -0.65 16.50
CA TYR A 189 -13.95 -1.46 15.44
C TYR A 189 -14.88 -1.64 14.24
N VAL A 190 -16.20 -1.67 14.48
CA VAL A 190 -17.20 -1.68 13.40
C VAL A 190 -17.20 -0.34 12.68
N THR A 191 -17.13 0.78 13.41
CA THR A 191 -17.01 2.12 12.82
C THR A 191 -15.74 2.23 11.98
N ILE A 192 -14.59 1.78 12.49
CA ILE A 192 -13.32 1.77 11.74
C ILE A 192 -13.44 1.01 10.43
N LYS A 193 -14.02 -0.20 10.45
CA LYS A 193 -14.21 -0.97 9.20
C LYS A 193 -15.06 -0.21 8.18
N LYS A 194 -16.14 0.44 8.63
CA LYS A 194 -17.03 1.23 7.75
C LYS A 194 -16.32 2.45 7.18
N SER A 195 -15.58 3.20 8.01
CA SER A 195 -14.81 4.36 7.57
C SER A 195 -13.74 3.97 6.55
N VAL A 196 -12.99 2.89 6.81
CA VAL A 196 -11.97 2.38 5.89
C VAL A 196 -12.59 1.84 4.60
N GLN A 197 -13.73 1.17 4.67
CA GLN A 197 -14.45 0.75 3.48
C GLN A 197 -14.91 1.94 2.64
N HIS A 198 -15.39 3.01 3.27
CA HIS A 198 -15.77 4.24 2.57
C HIS A 198 -14.57 4.87 1.84
N ILE A 199 -13.40 4.94 2.49
CA ILE A 199 -12.15 5.41 1.86
C ILE A 199 -11.79 4.55 0.64
N ALA A 200 -11.92 3.22 0.74
CA ALA A 200 -11.59 2.31 -0.35
C ALA A 200 -12.52 2.44 -1.57
N THR A 201 -13.74 2.94 -1.38
CA THR A 201 -14.74 3.14 -2.44
C THR A 201 -14.85 4.59 -2.94
N SER A 202 -14.06 5.50 -2.36
CA SER A 202 -14.05 6.93 -2.69
C SER A 202 -13.09 7.27 -3.83
#